data_AF-A0A060BNP5-F1
#
_entry.id   AF-A0A060BNP5-F1
#
_cell.length_a   1.000
_cell.length_b   1.000
_cell.length_c   1.000
_cell.angle_alpha   90.00
_cell.angle_beta   90.00
_cell.angle_gamma   90.00
#
_symmetry.space_group_name_H-M   'P 1'
#
loop_
_entity.id
_entity.type
_entity.pdbx_description
1 polymer ?
#
loop_
_entity_poly.entity_id
_entity_poly.type
_entity_poly.pdbx_seq_one_letter_code
_entity_poly.pdbx_strand_id
1 'polypeptide(L)'
;DPFALLRHTIATGRKWSERCIYEGRYQEIVRRSLQTLKALTDTEPTGGIVAAPTTSLPEMPGSVRNWDYRYCWIRDAAWTIHALSISGFQEEASDWRWWLMRATAGMPDHLSIMYGLHGERRLVEFELD
;
A
#
# COMPACT_ATOMS: atom_id res chain seq x y z
N ASP A 1 -12.29 -13.45 -22.32
CA ASP A 1 -11.05 -13.63 -23.10
C ASP A 1 -9.86 -13.21 -22.25
N PRO A 2 -8.98 -14.15 -21.84
CA PRO A 2 -7.77 -13.86 -21.06
C PRO A 2 -6.85 -12.82 -21.71
N PHE A 3 -6.75 -12.80 -23.05
CA PHE A 3 -5.89 -11.84 -23.74
C PHE A 3 -6.48 -10.43 -23.72
N ALA A 4 -7.81 -10.30 -23.76
CA ALA A 4 -8.48 -9.02 -23.57
C ALA A 4 -8.22 -8.44 -22.17
N LEU A 5 -8.29 -9.26 -21.12
CA LEU A 5 -7.99 -8.85 -19.74
C LEU A 5 -6.53 -8.41 -19.60
N LEU A 6 -5.58 -9.17 -20.14
CA LEU A 6 -4.16 -8.80 -20.13
C LEU A 6 -3.92 -7.45 -20.83
N ARG A 7 -4.48 -7.24 -22.02
CA ARG A 7 -4.36 -5.97 -22.76
C ARG A 7 -4.95 -4.81 -21.96
N HIS A 8 -6.11 -5.02 -21.31
CA HIS A 8 -6.74 -4.03 -20.46
C HIS A 8 -5.84 -3.65 -19.27
N THR A 9 -5.34 -4.63 -18.52
CA THR A 9 -4.44 -4.39 -17.38
C THR A 9 -3.18 -3.63 -17.79
N ILE A 10 -2.57 -4.02 -18.92
CA ILE A 10 -1.39 -3.31 -19.46
C ILE A 10 -1.73 -1.87 -19.83
N ALA A 11 -2.84 -1.65 -20.53
CA ALA A 11 -3.26 -0.31 -20.94
C ALA A 11 -3.54 0.59 -19.73
N THR A 12 -4.27 0.10 -18.73
CA THR A 12 -4.57 0.81 -17.48
C THR A 12 -3.28 1.14 -16.72
N GLY A 13 -2.39 0.16 -16.56
CA GLY A 13 -1.10 0.37 -15.88
C GLY A 13 -0.20 1.38 -16.58
N ARG A 14 -0.15 1.36 -17.92
CA ARG A 14 0.60 2.34 -18.72
C ARG A 14 0.01 3.75 -18.58
N LYS A 15 -1.29 3.89 -18.79
CA LYS A 15 -2.00 5.17 -18.64
C LYS A 15 -1.82 5.76 -17.25
N TRP A 16 -1.90 4.93 -16.20
CA TRP A 16 -1.63 5.38 -14.84
C TRP A 16 -0.19 5.88 -14.69
N SER A 17 0.77 5.13 -15.22
CA SER A 17 2.21 5.45 -15.11
C SER A 17 2.63 6.70 -15.89
N GLU A 18 1.90 7.07 -16.95
CA GLU A 18 2.14 8.27 -17.76
C GLU A 18 2.05 9.57 -16.95
N ARG A 19 1.29 9.58 -15.85
CA ARG A 19 1.15 10.73 -14.94
C ARG A 19 2.38 11.04 -14.10
N CYS A 20 3.36 10.13 -14.05
CA CYS A 20 4.57 10.30 -13.26
C CYS A 20 5.41 11.48 -13.78
N ILE A 21 5.71 12.44 -12.90
CA ILE A 21 6.46 13.67 -13.23
C ILE A 21 7.98 13.52 -13.03
N TYR A 22 8.46 12.34 -12.65
CA TYR A 22 9.89 12.10 -12.43
C TYR A 22 10.64 11.94 -13.77
N GLU A 23 11.61 12.82 -14.01
CA GLU A 23 12.44 12.87 -15.23
C GLU A 23 13.94 12.64 -14.94
N GLY A 24 14.29 12.21 -13.74
CA GLY A 24 15.69 11.96 -13.36
C GLY A 24 16.29 10.73 -14.04
N ARG A 25 17.61 10.54 -13.85
CA ARG A 25 18.40 9.46 -14.50
C ARG A 25 17.88 8.04 -14.29
N TYR A 26 17.04 7.80 -13.28
CA TYR A 26 16.53 6.49 -12.89
C TYR A 26 15.06 6.27 -13.26
N GLN A 27 14.57 6.98 -14.28
CA GLN A 27 13.15 7.07 -14.59
C GLN A 27 12.45 5.71 -14.73
N GLU A 28 13.09 4.75 -15.41
CA GLU A 28 12.52 3.40 -15.60
C GLU A 28 12.30 2.68 -14.26
N ILE A 29 13.33 2.66 -13.40
CA ILE A 29 13.30 1.99 -12.10
C ILE A 29 12.27 2.69 -11.19
N VAL A 30 12.26 4.02 -11.17
CA VAL A 30 11.28 4.78 -10.37
C VAL A 30 9.86 4.47 -10.81
N ARG A 31 9.56 4.51 -12.12
CA ARG A 31 8.21 4.17 -12.63
C ARG A 31 7.81 2.73 -12.28
N ARG A 32 8.74 1.78 -12.39
CA ARG A 32 8.49 0.39 -12.00
C ARG A 32 8.19 0.26 -10.50
N SER A 33 8.96 0.92 -9.64
CA SER A 33 8.72 0.92 -8.19
C SER A 33 7.38 1.56 -7.83
N LEU A 34 7.01 2.67 -8.48
CA LEU A 34 5.71 3.31 -8.26
C LEU A 34 4.53 2.41 -8.66
N GLN A 35 4.66 1.65 -9.75
CA GLN A 35 3.67 0.63 -10.11
C GLN A 35 3.54 -0.46 -9.03
N THR A 36 4.66 -0.90 -8.45
CA THR A 36 4.63 -1.85 -7.33
C THR A 36 3.90 -1.26 -6.14
N LEU A 37 4.23 -0.02 -5.74
CA LEU A 37 3.54 0.67 -4.65
C LEU A 37 2.04 0.84 -4.91
N LYS A 38 1.66 1.18 -6.14
CA LYS A 38 0.26 1.23 -6.56
C LYS A 38 -0.45 -0.12 -6.41
N ALA A 39 0.23 -1.22 -6.76
CA ALA A 39 -0.32 -2.56 -6.62
C ALA A 39 -0.50 -3.02 -5.15
N LEU A 40 0.18 -2.37 -4.20
CA LEU A 40 -0.03 -2.58 -2.76
C LEU A 40 -1.19 -1.74 -2.20
N THR A 41 -1.75 -0.85 -3.01
CA THR A 41 -2.83 0.07 -2.60
C THR A 41 -4.18 -0.52 -3.02
N ASP A 42 -5.09 -0.63 -2.05
CA ASP A 42 -6.48 -0.96 -2.30
C ASP A 42 -7.23 0.26 -2.84
N THR A 43 -7.09 0.51 -4.14
CA THR A 43 -7.79 1.61 -4.82
C THR A 43 -9.22 1.20 -5.16
N GLU A 44 -10.15 1.74 -4.36
CA GLU A 44 -11.59 1.44 -4.32
C GLU A 44 -11.90 0.08 -3.68
N PRO A 45 -12.41 0.04 -2.43
CA PRO A 45 -13.15 1.10 -1.73
C PRO A 45 -12.34 1.91 -0.70
N THR A 46 -11.12 1.52 -0.32
CA THR A 46 -10.56 2.01 0.96
C THR A 46 -9.41 2.99 0.88
N GLY A 47 -8.44 2.82 -0.02
CA GLY A 47 -7.18 3.58 0.01
C GLY A 47 -6.17 3.07 1.04
N GLY A 48 -6.44 1.90 1.65
CA GLY A 48 -5.48 1.21 2.52
C GLY A 48 -4.29 0.67 1.73
N ILE A 49 -3.13 0.60 2.36
CA ILE A 49 -1.88 0.19 1.72
C ILE A 49 -1.23 -0.90 2.57
N VAL A 50 -1.07 -2.10 2.01
CA VAL A 50 -0.36 -3.18 2.71
C VAL A 50 1.15 -2.92 2.70
N ALA A 51 1.86 -3.33 3.76
CA ALA A 51 3.32 -3.18 3.78
C ALA A 51 4.01 -4.07 2.73
N ALA A 52 3.53 -5.31 2.54
CA ALA A 52 3.93 -6.21 1.46
C ALA A 52 2.88 -7.32 1.24
N PRO A 53 2.78 -7.92 0.04
CA PRO A 53 1.85 -9.00 -0.25
C PRO A 53 2.44 -10.36 0.18
N THR A 54 3.08 -10.40 1.35
CA THR A 54 3.78 -11.58 1.88
C THR A 54 3.24 -11.90 3.27
N THR A 55 2.93 -13.16 3.52
CA THR A 55 2.49 -13.64 4.82
C THR A 55 3.67 -14.23 5.60
N SER A 56 3.71 -13.96 6.90
CA SER A 56 4.25 -14.87 7.93
C SER A 56 5.66 -15.45 7.75
N LEU A 57 6.59 -14.75 7.11
CA LEU A 57 8.00 -15.08 7.26
C LEU A 57 8.53 -14.38 8.52
N PRO A 58 9.15 -15.11 9.46
CA PRO A 58 9.79 -14.48 10.59
C PRO A 58 10.84 -13.51 10.06
N GLU A 59 10.95 -12.33 10.68
CA GLU A 59 12.01 -11.37 10.36
C GLU A 59 13.40 -12.04 10.42
N MET A 60 13.53 -13.05 11.28
CA MET A 60 14.68 -13.92 11.40
C MET A 60 14.24 -15.34 11.79
N PRO A 61 14.67 -16.41 11.10
CA PRO A 61 14.36 -17.79 11.49
C PRO A 61 14.69 -18.07 12.96
N GLY A 62 13.74 -18.61 13.72
CA GLY A 62 13.88 -18.88 15.16
C GLY A 62 13.64 -17.68 16.08
N SER A 63 13.31 -16.50 15.53
CA SER A 63 12.90 -15.32 16.29
C SER A 63 11.41 -15.33 16.62
N VAL A 64 11.02 -14.48 17.59
CA VAL A 64 9.62 -14.22 17.97
C VAL A 64 8.95 -13.15 17.11
N ARG A 65 9.68 -12.52 16.18
CA ARG A 65 9.19 -11.41 15.36
C ARG A 65 8.51 -11.91 14.08
N ASN A 66 7.24 -12.28 14.22
CA ASN A 66 6.38 -12.81 13.15
C ASN A 66 5.40 -11.75 12.63
N TRP A 67 5.91 -10.59 12.19
CA TRP A 67 5.06 -9.51 11.70
C TRP A 67 4.37 -9.89 10.40
N ASP A 68 3.06 -9.68 10.32
CA ASP A 68 2.31 -9.87 9.09
C ASP A 68 2.31 -8.56 8.27
N TYR A 69 2.91 -8.64 7.09
CA TYR A 69 3.07 -7.49 6.20
C TYR A 69 1.84 -7.23 5.33
N ARG A 70 0.83 -8.11 5.38
CA ARG A 70 -0.45 -7.92 4.68
C ARG A 70 -1.32 -6.86 5.34
N TYR A 71 -0.91 -6.33 6.50
CA TYR A 71 -1.61 -5.24 7.18
C TYR A 71 -1.11 -3.85 6.75
N CYS A 72 -1.94 -2.85 6.99
CA CYS A 72 -1.60 -1.45 6.77
C CYS A 72 -0.80 -0.92 7.96
N TRP A 73 0.52 -0.97 7.85
CA TRP A 73 1.43 -0.34 8.80
C TRP A 73 1.52 1.15 8.50
N ILE A 74 1.22 2.00 9.50
CA ILE A 74 1.12 3.46 9.30
C ILE A 74 2.43 4.05 8.75
N ARG A 75 3.57 3.54 9.22
CA ARG A 75 4.91 3.96 8.76
C ARG A 75 5.12 3.63 7.28
N ASP A 76 4.85 2.40 6.88
CA ASP A 76 5.09 1.88 5.55
C ASP A 76 4.14 2.54 4.52
N ALA A 77 2.88 2.73 4.90
CA ALA A 77 1.91 3.48 4.10
C ALA A 77 2.30 4.95 3.95
N ALA A 78 2.80 5.61 5.00
CA ALA A 78 3.26 7.00 4.93
C ALA A 78 4.44 7.18 3.97
N TRP A 79 5.42 6.26 3.97
CA TRP A 79 6.52 6.28 3.00
C TRP A 79 6.05 6.02 1.57
N THR A 80 5.09 5.12 1.40
CA THR A 80 4.47 4.84 0.10
C THR A 80 3.79 6.08 -0.46
N ILE A 81 2.96 6.75 0.36
CA ILE A 81 2.29 8.00 -0.04
C ILE A 81 3.30 9.10 -0.30
N HIS A 82 4.34 9.24 0.52
CA HIS A 82 5.40 10.22 0.26
C HIS A 82 6.01 10.02 -1.13
N ALA A 83 6.40 8.78 -1.48
CA ALA A 83 6.97 8.46 -2.78
C ALA A 83 6.01 8.73 -3.95
N LEU A 84 4.72 8.40 -3.78
CA LEU A 84 3.67 8.69 -4.76
C LEU A 84 3.47 10.20 -4.93
N SER A 85 3.36 10.96 -3.84
CA SER A 85 3.15 12.41 -3.84
C SER A 85 4.29 13.15 -4.53
N ILE A 86 5.56 12.86 -4.20
CA ILE A 86 6.70 13.52 -4.84
C ILE A 86 6.86 13.15 -6.32
N SER A 87 6.18 12.09 -6.77
CA SER A 87 6.17 11.60 -8.15
C SER A 87 4.93 12.02 -8.95
N GLY A 88 4.06 12.87 -8.37
CA GLY A 88 2.89 13.46 -9.05
C GLY A 88 1.54 12.79 -8.76
N PHE A 89 1.49 11.77 -7.92
CA PHE A 89 0.29 10.96 -7.63
C PHE A 89 -0.47 11.49 -6.40
N GLN A 90 -1.16 12.62 -6.55
CA GLN A 90 -1.85 13.31 -5.44
C GLN A 90 -3.21 12.70 -5.06
N GLU A 91 -3.85 12.00 -6.00
CA GLU A 91 -5.13 11.31 -5.76
C GLU A 91 -4.93 10.20 -4.71
N GLU A 92 -3.90 9.37 -4.89
CA GLU A 92 -3.55 8.30 -3.95
C GLU A 92 -3.27 8.83 -2.53
N ALA A 93 -2.62 9.98 -2.42
CA ALA A 93 -2.38 10.64 -1.14
C ALA A 93 -3.68 11.11 -0.47
N SER A 94 -4.63 11.60 -1.27
CA SER A 94 -5.94 12.03 -0.80
C SER A 94 -6.77 10.84 -0.32
N ASP A 95 -6.77 9.75 -1.06
CA ASP A 95 -7.48 8.52 -0.72
C ASP A 95 -6.97 7.92 0.60
N TRP A 96 -5.64 7.84 0.76
CA TRP A 96 -5.04 7.36 1.99
C TRP A 96 -5.32 8.28 3.19
N ARG A 97 -5.34 9.60 2.99
CA ARG A 97 -5.75 10.53 4.06
C ARG A 97 -7.18 10.25 4.52
N TRP A 98 -8.10 10.01 3.59
CA TRP A 98 -9.47 9.63 3.92
C TRP A 98 -9.55 8.28 4.63
N TRP A 99 -8.75 7.32 4.19
CA TRP A 99 -8.59 6.03 4.87
C TRP A 99 -8.15 6.21 6.33
N LEU A 100 -7.09 7.01 6.57
CA LEU A 100 -6.54 7.24 7.90
C LEU A 100 -7.55 7.90 8.84
N MET A 101 -8.29 8.90 8.35
CA MET A 101 -9.35 9.56 9.11
C MET A 101 -10.44 8.57 9.52
N ARG A 102 -10.84 7.65 8.63
CA ARG A 102 -11.83 6.61 8.97
C ARG A 102 -11.27 5.60 9.96
N ALA A 103 -10.04 5.11 9.75
CA ALA A 103 -9.39 4.12 10.62
C ALA A 103 -9.19 4.62 12.06
N THR A 104 -8.97 5.92 12.23
CA THR A 104 -8.81 6.58 13.53
C THR A 104 -10.12 7.13 14.11
N ALA A 105 -11.24 6.99 13.40
CA ALA A 105 -12.50 7.68 13.71
C ALA A 105 -12.32 9.21 13.90
N GLY A 106 -11.32 9.80 13.22
CA GLY A 106 -10.96 11.21 13.33
C GLY A 106 -10.28 11.62 14.64
N MET A 107 -9.90 10.67 15.50
CA MET A 107 -9.26 10.93 16.80
C MET A 107 -7.78 10.55 16.76
N PRO A 108 -6.84 11.51 16.75
CA PRO A 108 -5.41 11.23 16.69
C PRO A 108 -4.90 10.34 17.84
N ASP A 109 -5.47 10.49 19.03
CA ASP A 109 -5.11 9.69 20.22
C ASP A 109 -5.47 8.20 20.07
N HIS A 110 -6.22 7.84 19.03
CA HIS A 110 -6.62 6.46 18.73
C HIS A 110 -5.73 5.82 17.66
N LEU A 111 -4.61 6.44 17.30
CA LEU A 111 -3.67 5.90 16.32
C LEU A 111 -3.05 4.58 16.82
N SER A 112 -3.22 3.51 16.05
CA SER A 112 -2.56 2.22 16.22
C SER A 112 -1.39 2.11 15.24
N ILE A 113 -0.40 1.28 15.57
CA ILE A 113 0.80 1.13 14.71
C ILE A 113 0.47 0.51 13.34
N MET A 114 -0.56 -0.34 13.31
CA MET A 114 -1.07 -1.03 12.12
C MET A 114 -2.57 -1.26 12.22
N TYR A 115 -3.19 -1.48 11.07
CA TYR A 115 -4.62 -1.75 10.91
C TYR A 115 -4.84 -2.85 9.87
N GLY A 116 -6.03 -3.45 9.89
CA GLY A 116 -6.56 -4.19 8.76
C GLY A 116 -6.64 -3.30 7.52
N LEU A 117 -6.68 -3.91 6.34
CA LEU A 117 -6.66 -3.16 5.07
C LEU A 117 -7.83 -2.16 4.98
N HIS A 118 -8.98 -2.45 5.59
CA HIS A 118 -10.14 -1.57 5.59
C HIS A 118 -10.23 -0.67 6.84
N GLY A 119 -9.18 -0.64 7.67
CA GLY A 119 -9.09 0.19 8.88
C GLY A 119 -9.50 -0.55 10.16
N GLU A 120 -9.63 -1.89 10.13
CA GLU A 120 -9.96 -2.69 11.30
C GLU A 120 -8.86 -2.60 12.36
N ARG A 121 -9.24 -2.33 13.61
CA ARG A 121 -8.29 -2.26 14.74
C ARG A 121 -8.05 -3.59 15.43
N ARG A 122 -9.05 -4.47 15.39
CA ARG A 122 -8.98 -5.78 16.05
C ARG A 122 -8.33 -6.78 15.08
N LEU A 123 -7.03 -6.95 15.23
CA LEU A 123 -6.26 -7.98 14.55
C LEU A 123 -6.17 -9.18 15.48
N VAL A 124 -6.82 -10.29 15.12
CA VAL A 124 -6.83 -11.50 15.96
C VAL A 124 -5.55 -12.28 15.69
N GLU A 125 -4.75 -12.46 16.72
CA GLU A 125 -3.59 -13.33 16.72
C GLU A 125 -3.97 -14.69 17.31
N PHE A 126 -3.44 -15.77 16.74
CA PHE A 126 -3.58 -17.13 17.25
C PHE A 126 -2.27 -17.88 17.06
N GLU A 127 -1.95 -18.74 18.04
CA GLU A 127 -0.88 -19.72 17.92
C GLU A 127 -1.44 -20.95 17.19
N LEU A 128 -0.65 -21.49 16.27
CA LEU A 128 -1.00 -22.70 15.53
C LEU A 128 -0.33 -23.90 16.19
N ASP A 129 -1.10 -24.95 16.47
CA ASP A 129 -0.63 -26.25 16.98
C ASP A 129 0.07 -27.10 15.90
#